data_AF-A0A9E2RC15-F1
#
_entry.id   AF-A0A9E2RC15-F1
#
_cell.length_a   1.000
_cell.length_b   1.000
_cell.length_c   1.000
_cell.angle_alpha   90.00
_cell.angle_beta   90.00
_cell.angle_gamma   90.00
#
_symmetry.space_group_name_H-M   'P 1'
#
loop_
_entity.id
_entity.type
_entity.pdbx_description
1 polymer ?
#
loop_
_entity_poly.entity_id
_entity_poly.type
_entity_poly.pdbx_seq_one_letter_code
_entity_poly.pdbx_strand_id
1 'polypeptide(L)'
;MAYIPQNSPSSQSPATQLKSLQVIVVALMGGMLAFTGLATYMALTRGAAMVPQQGATPPPGGAVSRSDPTMMLYVVSGAVSAMSIVAFIVVGRLAVADVRKKAAGLSGDARERTAVQGMMVSAIIRAAFAEGAGLLGAVVVLLTGTLYTLGAVVVATVLLMMLMPVRSRMESMLAEVDRLR
;
A
#
# COMPACT_ATOMS: atom_id res chain seq x y z
N MET A 1 -41.48 29.39 5.87
CA MET A 1 -41.03 27.98 5.86
C MET A 1 -40.14 27.81 4.64
N ALA A 2 -38.81 27.75 4.83
CA ALA A 2 -37.87 27.58 3.72
C ALA A 2 -37.79 26.09 3.36
N TYR A 3 -38.06 25.77 2.09
CA TYR A 3 -37.86 24.43 1.55
C TYR A 3 -36.36 24.14 1.52
N ILE A 4 -35.89 23.25 2.40
CA ILE A 4 -34.53 22.72 2.34
C ILE A 4 -34.56 21.63 1.27
N PRO A 5 -33.94 21.82 0.09
CA PRO A 5 -33.85 20.74 -0.88
C PRO A 5 -33.12 19.57 -0.24
N GLN A 6 -33.81 18.43 -0.10
CA GLN A 6 -33.17 17.17 0.22
C GLN A 6 -32.20 16.86 -0.92
N ASN A 7 -30.90 17.06 -0.67
CA ASN A 7 -29.85 16.54 -1.53
C ASN A 7 -29.98 15.02 -1.51
N SER A 8 -30.68 14.47 -2.50
CA SER A 8 -30.72 13.03 -2.75
C SER A 8 -29.28 12.53 -2.76
N PRO A 9 -28.93 11.51 -1.95
CA PRO A 9 -27.58 10.97 -1.93
C PRO A 9 -27.23 10.62 -3.37
N SER A 10 -26.24 11.34 -3.92
CA SER A 10 -25.86 11.22 -5.32
C SER A 10 -25.55 9.76 -5.57
N SER A 11 -26.40 9.09 -6.34
CA SER A 11 -26.18 7.74 -6.81
C SER A 11 -24.89 7.79 -7.63
N GLN A 12 -23.77 7.42 -6.99
CA GLN A 12 -22.52 7.22 -7.71
C GLN A 12 -22.84 6.29 -8.87
N SER A 13 -22.45 6.69 -10.08
CA SER A 13 -22.77 5.88 -11.24
C SER A 13 -22.21 4.47 -10.99
N PRO A 14 -23.01 3.40 -11.17
CA PRO A 14 -22.60 2.04 -10.82
C PRO A 14 -21.26 1.64 -11.48
N ALA A 15 -20.99 2.20 -12.66
CA ALA A 15 -19.71 2.05 -13.37
C ALA A 15 -18.49 2.56 -12.58
N THR A 16 -18.63 3.64 -11.81
CA THR A 16 -17.54 4.23 -11.02
C THR A 16 -17.20 3.39 -9.81
N GLN A 17 -18.24 2.91 -9.11
CA GLN A 17 -18.09 2.03 -7.95
C GLN A 17 -17.50 0.68 -8.35
N LEU A 18 -17.91 0.14 -9.49
CA LEU A 18 -17.32 -1.07 -10.09
C LEU A 18 -15.83 -0.89 -10.40
N LYS A 19 -15.42 0.25 -10.98
CA LYS A 19 -14.00 0.52 -11.27
C LYS A 19 -13.15 0.61 -10.01
N SER A 20 -13.63 1.30 -8.96
CA SER A 20 -12.90 1.34 -7.69
C SER A 20 -12.77 -0.04 -7.06
N LEU A 21 -13.84 -0.84 -7.11
CA LEU A 21 -13.85 -2.19 -6.56
C LEU A 21 -12.89 -3.10 -7.34
N GLN A 22 -12.86 -3.00 -8.67
CA GLN A 22 -11.89 -3.72 -9.50
C GLN A 22 -10.44 -3.36 -9.16
N VAL A 23 -10.13 -2.08 -8.96
CA VAL A 23 -8.78 -1.64 -8.57
C VAL A 23 -8.39 -2.23 -7.21
N ILE A 24 -9.31 -2.20 -6.24
CA ILE A 24 -9.08 -2.81 -4.92
C ILE A 24 -8.85 -4.32 -5.05
N VAL A 25 -9.69 -5.02 -5.82
CA VAL A 25 -9.56 -6.48 -6.04
C VAL A 25 -8.23 -6.82 -6.71
N VAL A 26 -7.83 -6.10 -7.76
CA VAL A 26 -6.56 -6.34 -8.45
C VAL A 26 -5.37 -6.08 -7.53
N ALA A 27 -5.42 -5.03 -6.71
CA ALA A 27 -4.38 -4.74 -5.72
C ALA A 27 -4.29 -5.85 -4.66
N LEU A 28 -5.43 -6.34 -4.16
CA LEU A 28 -5.50 -7.44 -3.20
C LEU A 28 -4.99 -8.76 -3.80
N MET A 29 -5.37 -9.08 -5.03
CA MET A 29 -4.86 -10.26 -5.75
C MET A 29 -3.35 -10.18 -5.95
N GLY A 30 -2.82 -9.02 -6.34
CA GLY A 30 -1.39 -8.79 -6.43
C GLY A 30 -0.66 -9.02 -5.10
N GLY A 31 -1.20 -8.49 -4.00
CA GLY A 31 -0.69 -8.71 -2.66
C GLY A 31 -0.68 -10.20 -2.26
N MET A 32 -1.79 -10.91 -2.51
CA MET A 32 -1.90 -12.34 -2.24
C MET A 32 -0.92 -13.17 -3.06
N LEU A 33 -0.72 -12.85 -4.35
CA LEU A 33 0.24 -13.55 -5.21
C LEU A 33 1.68 -13.32 -4.74
N ALA A 34 2.04 -12.07 -4.42
CA ALA A 34 3.37 -11.76 -3.89
C ALA A 34 3.63 -12.48 -2.55
N PHE A 35 2.63 -12.48 -1.66
CA PHE A 35 2.71 -13.16 -0.36
C PHE A 35 2.84 -14.68 -0.52
N THR A 36 2.02 -15.29 -1.38
CA THR A 36 2.06 -16.73 -1.67
C THR A 36 3.39 -17.11 -2.31
N GLY A 37 3.91 -16.30 -3.23
CA GLY A 37 5.22 -16.50 -3.85
C GLY A 37 6.36 -16.47 -2.83
N LEU A 38 6.35 -15.49 -1.92
CA LEU A 38 7.32 -15.41 -0.83
C LEU A 38 7.21 -16.59 0.13
N ALA A 39 6.01 -16.94 0.57
CA ALA A 39 5.78 -18.08 1.46
C ALA A 39 6.21 -19.40 0.81
N THR A 40 5.91 -19.59 -0.48
CA THR A 40 6.35 -20.76 -1.25
C THR A 40 7.87 -20.80 -1.37
N TYR A 41 8.51 -19.66 -1.69
CA TYR A 41 9.96 -19.56 -1.74
C TYR A 41 10.61 -19.91 -0.39
N MET A 42 10.05 -19.42 0.72
CA MET A 42 10.50 -19.74 2.06
C MET A 42 10.33 -21.24 2.39
N ALA A 43 9.20 -21.83 2.01
CA ALA A 43 8.96 -23.25 2.21
C ALA A 43 9.95 -24.12 1.42
N LEU A 44 10.26 -23.75 0.18
CA LEU A 44 11.22 -24.45 -0.66
C LEU A 44 12.66 -24.30 -0.15
N THR A 45 13.05 -23.11 0.30
CA THR A 45 14.40 -22.84 0.82
C THR A 45 14.64 -23.38 2.22
N ARG A 46 13.61 -23.42 3.09
CA ARG A 46 13.69 -24.04 4.42
C ARG A 46 13.53 -25.56 4.36
N GLY A 47 12.69 -26.08 3.45
CA GLY A 47 12.48 -27.51 3.24
C GLY A 47 13.74 -28.24 2.74
N ALA A 48 14.59 -27.57 1.97
CA ALA A 48 15.90 -28.11 1.56
C ALA A 48 16.92 -28.21 2.72
N ALA A 49 16.69 -27.54 3.85
CA ALA A 49 17.56 -27.55 5.02
C ALA A 49 17.12 -28.55 6.11
N MET A 50 15.96 -29.18 5.97
CA MET A 50 15.38 -30.11 6.95
C MET A 50 15.44 -31.59 6.56
N VAL A 51 16.31 -31.98 5.63
CA VAL A 51 16.74 -33.38 5.57
C VAL A 51 17.88 -33.52 6.57
N PRO A 52 17.70 -34.14 7.75
CA PRO A 52 18.84 -34.53 8.57
C PRO A 52 19.64 -35.53 7.75
N GLN A 53 20.72 -35.08 7.14
CA GLN A 53 21.73 -35.94 6.55
C GLN A 53 22.49 -36.60 7.71
N GLN A 54 21.82 -37.52 8.40
CA GLN A 54 22.42 -38.43 9.38
C GLN A 54 23.45 -39.28 8.61
N GLY A 55 24.72 -38.85 8.62
CA GLY A 55 25.84 -39.72 8.23
C GLY A 55 26.86 -39.17 7.24
N ALA A 56 26.73 -37.94 6.73
CA ALA A 56 27.76 -37.38 5.84
C ALA A 56 28.80 -36.57 6.65
N THR A 57 30.02 -37.08 6.75
CA THR A 57 31.18 -36.32 7.21
C THR A 57 31.41 -35.11 6.27
N PRO A 58 31.54 -33.88 6.80
CA PRO A 58 31.72 -32.71 5.96
C PRO A 58 33.07 -32.76 5.23
N PRO A 59 33.12 -32.47 3.90
CA PRO A 59 34.38 -32.38 3.16
C PRO A 59 35.21 -31.21 3.69
N PRO A 60 36.52 -31.41 3.98
CA PRO A 60 37.40 -30.35 4.41
C PRO A 60 37.73 -29.44 3.20
N GLY A 61 37.27 -28.20 3.21
CA GLY A 61 37.84 -27.14 2.35
C GLY A 61 36.91 -26.35 1.44
N GLY A 62 35.58 -26.52 1.52
CA GLY A 62 34.65 -25.74 0.70
C GLY A 62 33.60 -25.01 1.53
N ALA A 63 33.95 -23.87 2.12
CA ALA A 63 32.98 -22.98 2.74
C ALA A 63 32.14 -22.29 1.66
N VAL A 64 31.22 -23.04 1.05
CA VAL A 64 30.12 -22.43 0.30
C VAL A 64 29.30 -21.71 1.35
N SER A 65 29.42 -20.38 1.42
CA SER A 65 28.55 -19.53 2.22
C SER A 65 27.10 -19.78 1.79
N ARG A 66 26.43 -20.75 2.41
CA ARG A 66 24.97 -20.82 2.40
C ARG A 66 24.52 -19.50 3.00
N SER A 67 24.05 -18.59 2.14
CA SER A 67 23.39 -17.37 2.58
C SER A 67 22.29 -17.79 3.56
N ASP A 68 22.42 -17.37 4.82
CA ASP A 68 21.42 -17.66 5.84
C ASP A 68 20.05 -17.22 5.30
N PRO A 69 19.07 -18.14 5.14
CA PRO A 69 17.77 -17.80 4.58
C PRO A 69 17.06 -16.68 5.36
N THR A 70 17.45 -16.48 6.62
CA THR A 70 16.98 -15.36 7.46
C THR A 70 17.50 -14.02 6.97
N MET A 71 18.76 -13.93 6.52
CA MET A 71 19.32 -12.70 5.95
C MET A 71 18.60 -12.30 4.67
N MET A 72 18.20 -13.27 3.85
CA MET A 72 17.44 -12.99 2.63
C MET A 72 16.06 -12.40 2.95
N LEU A 73 15.40 -12.84 4.02
CA LEU A 73 14.12 -12.28 4.46
C LEU A 73 14.24 -10.83 4.90
N TYR A 74 15.32 -10.49 5.63
CA TYR A 74 15.56 -9.11 6.02
C TYR A 74 15.79 -8.21 4.81
N VAL A 75 16.56 -8.68 3.83
CA VAL A 75 16.80 -7.93 2.59
C VAL A 75 15.51 -7.72 1.81
N VAL A 76 14.69 -8.76 1.63
CA VAL A 76 13.41 -8.66 0.93
C VAL A 76 12.43 -7.76 1.68
N SER A 77 12.29 -7.93 2.99
CA SER A 77 11.43 -7.10 3.83
C SER A 77 11.84 -5.62 3.79
N GLY A 78 13.15 -5.36 3.89
CA GLY A 78 13.71 -4.01 3.78
C GLY A 78 13.45 -3.39 2.40
N ALA A 79 13.68 -4.15 1.33
CA ALA A 79 13.43 -3.70 -0.04
C ALA A 79 11.95 -3.39 -0.29
N VAL A 80 11.04 -4.28 0.13
CA VAL A 80 9.58 -4.06 0.00
C VAL A 80 9.15 -2.85 0.81
N SER A 81 9.64 -2.69 2.04
CA SER A 81 9.32 -1.52 2.88
C SER A 81 9.79 -0.21 2.24
N ALA A 82 11.01 -0.17 1.71
CA ALA A 82 11.54 0.98 1.00
C ALA A 82 10.73 1.29 -0.27
N MET A 83 10.39 0.27 -1.07
CA MET A 83 9.54 0.44 -2.25
C MET A 83 8.15 0.96 -1.90
N SER A 84 7.53 0.48 -0.82
CA SER A 84 6.23 0.98 -0.38
C SER A 84 6.27 2.46 0.01
N ILE A 85 7.35 2.94 0.65
CA ILE A 85 7.53 4.37 0.94
C ILE A 85 7.62 5.18 -0.37
N VAL A 86 8.43 4.72 -1.32
CA VAL A 86 8.58 5.39 -2.61
C VAL A 86 7.25 5.42 -3.36
N ALA A 87 6.55 4.28 -3.44
CA ALA A 87 5.23 4.16 -4.06
C ALA A 87 4.21 5.09 -3.38
N PHE A 88 4.21 5.15 -2.04
CA PHE A 88 3.34 6.02 -1.27
C PHE A 88 3.50 7.51 -1.63
N ILE A 89 4.75 7.96 -1.86
CA ILE A 89 5.06 9.35 -2.25
C ILE A 89 4.70 9.59 -3.72
N VAL A 90 5.14 8.70 -4.61
CA VAL A 90 4.99 8.85 -6.06
C VAL A 90 3.52 8.78 -6.47
N VAL A 91 2.76 7.81 -5.96
CA VAL A 91 1.32 7.67 -6.24
C VAL A 91 0.55 8.90 -5.77
N GLY A 92 0.91 9.46 -4.60
CA GLY A 92 0.30 10.70 -4.12
C GLY A 92 0.51 11.87 -5.08
N ARG A 93 1.74 12.03 -5.60
CA ARG A 93 2.06 13.10 -6.56
C ARG A 93 1.35 12.90 -7.90
N LEU A 94 1.37 11.68 -8.44
CA LEU A 94 0.73 11.36 -9.71
C LEU A 94 -0.78 11.53 -9.65
N ALA A 95 -1.42 11.13 -8.55
CA ALA A 95 -2.86 11.28 -8.40
C ALA A 95 -3.29 12.75 -8.32
N VAL A 96 -2.54 13.60 -7.60
CA VAL A 96 -2.82 15.04 -7.58
C VAL A 96 -2.65 15.66 -8.98
N ALA A 97 -1.63 15.25 -9.73
CA ALA A 97 -1.42 15.72 -11.09
C ALA A 97 -2.56 15.27 -12.04
N ASP A 98 -3.00 14.02 -11.96
CA ASP A 98 -4.11 13.49 -12.76
C ASP A 98 -5.44 14.19 -12.42
N VAL A 99 -5.71 14.41 -11.13
CA VAL A 99 -6.87 15.18 -10.68
C VAL A 99 -6.85 16.59 -11.23
N ARG A 100 -5.72 17.30 -11.14
CA ARG A 100 -5.57 18.66 -11.69
C ARG A 100 -5.82 18.68 -13.20
N LYS A 101 -5.28 17.70 -13.94
CA LYS A 101 -5.47 17.58 -15.39
C LYS A 101 -6.94 17.34 -15.76
N LYS A 102 -7.64 16.45 -15.05
CA LYS A 102 -9.06 16.18 -15.26
C LYS A 102 -9.96 17.35 -14.84
N ALA A 103 -9.58 18.06 -13.79
CA ALA A 103 -10.31 19.21 -13.27
C ALA A 103 -10.20 20.47 -14.13
N ALA A 104 -9.15 20.60 -14.96
CA ALA A 104 -8.89 21.82 -15.75
C ALA A 104 -9.99 22.14 -16.79
N GLY A 105 -10.75 21.14 -17.24
CA GLY A 105 -11.84 21.32 -18.21
C GLY A 105 -13.25 21.35 -17.57
N LEU A 106 -13.35 21.30 -16.25
CA LEU A 106 -14.63 21.20 -15.53
C LEU A 106 -14.90 22.48 -14.74
N SER A 107 -16.17 22.89 -14.66
CA SER A 107 -16.61 24.04 -13.87
C SER A 107 -17.59 23.62 -12.77
N GLY A 108 -17.59 24.39 -11.67
CA GLY A 108 -18.52 24.21 -10.54
C GLY A 108 -18.44 22.83 -9.89
N ASP A 109 -19.60 22.29 -9.51
CA ASP A 109 -19.76 21.05 -8.75
C ASP A 109 -19.11 19.83 -9.40
N ALA A 110 -19.04 19.79 -10.74
CA ALA A 110 -18.40 18.69 -11.46
C ALA A 110 -16.89 18.62 -11.18
N ARG A 111 -16.24 19.79 -11.03
CA ARG A 111 -14.81 19.90 -10.70
C ARG A 111 -14.53 19.43 -9.28
N GLU A 112 -15.36 19.86 -8.32
CA GLU A 112 -15.25 19.48 -6.91
C GLU A 112 -15.42 17.97 -6.73
N ARG A 113 -16.46 17.38 -7.31
CA ARG A 113 -16.70 15.92 -7.25
C ARG A 113 -15.53 15.13 -7.82
N THR A 114 -14.99 15.56 -8.96
CA THR A 114 -13.82 14.91 -9.59
C THR A 114 -12.58 15.00 -8.70
N ALA A 115 -12.36 16.14 -8.04
CA ALA A 115 -11.24 16.33 -7.13
C ALA A 115 -11.36 15.45 -5.88
N VAL A 116 -12.51 15.45 -5.22
CA VAL A 116 -12.79 14.62 -4.04
C VAL A 116 -12.63 13.14 -4.36
N GLN A 117 -13.20 12.69 -5.49
CA GLN A 117 -13.13 11.30 -5.89
C GLN A 117 -11.68 10.87 -6.18
N GLY A 118 -10.92 11.69 -6.91
CA GLY A 118 -9.52 11.36 -7.21
C GLY A 118 -8.63 11.36 -5.96
N MET A 119 -8.86 12.26 -5.01
CA MET A 119 -8.17 12.24 -3.72
C MET A 119 -8.52 10.99 -2.90
N MET A 120 -9.78 10.57 -2.89
CA MET A 120 -10.21 9.35 -2.20
C MET A 120 -9.57 8.09 -2.80
N VAL A 121 -9.59 7.95 -4.13
CA VAL A 121 -8.94 6.83 -4.82
C VAL A 121 -7.43 6.81 -4.56
N SER A 122 -6.77 7.98 -4.61
CA SER A 122 -5.36 8.14 -4.25
C SER A 122 -5.06 7.63 -2.84
N ALA A 123 -5.88 8.04 -1.88
CA ALA A 123 -5.71 7.65 -0.48
C ALA A 123 -5.83 6.14 -0.30
N ILE A 124 -6.81 5.49 -0.95
CA ILE A 124 -7.00 4.03 -0.91
C ILE A 124 -5.76 3.31 -1.46
N ILE A 125 -5.25 3.74 -2.62
CA ILE A 125 -4.07 3.09 -3.23
C ILE A 125 -2.84 3.25 -2.32
N ARG A 126 -2.61 4.45 -1.76
CA ARG A 126 -1.50 4.70 -0.85
C ARG A 126 -1.63 3.89 0.45
N ALA A 127 -2.84 3.74 0.98
CA ALA A 127 -3.12 2.93 2.16
C ALA A 127 -2.75 1.47 1.90
N ALA A 128 -3.16 0.92 0.75
CA ALA A 128 -2.85 -0.46 0.37
C ALA A 128 -1.33 -0.74 0.31
N PHE A 129 -0.53 0.19 -0.22
CA PHE A 129 0.94 0.06 -0.23
C PHE A 129 1.55 0.08 1.18
N ALA A 130 1.05 0.97 2.04
CA ALA A 130 1.50 1.06 3.42
C ALA A 130 1.13 -0.21 4.21
N GLU A 131 -0.14 -0.65 4.10
CA GLU A 131 -0.63 -1.89 4.71
C GLU A 131 0.16 -3.11 4.26
N GLY A 132 0.44 -3.24 2.96
CA GLY A 132 1.19 -4.37 2.41
C GLY A 132 2.60 -4.49 3.02
N ALA A 133 3.32 -3.37 3.18
CA ALA A 133 4.63 -3.37 3.83
C ALA A 133 4.53 -3.68 5.33
N GLY A 134 3.54 -3.10 6.03
CA GLY A 134 3.33 -3.36 7.45
C GLY A 134 2.99 -4.83 7.72
N LEU A 135 2.10 -5.42 6.94
CA LEU A 135 1.67 -6.81 7.08
C LEU A 135 2.84 -7.76 6.78
N LEU A 136 3.66 -7.47 5.77
CA LEU A 136 4.87 -8.24 5.51
C LEU A 136 5.84 -8.20 6.70
N GLY A 137 6.06 -7.01 7.28
CA GLY A 137 6.88 -6.85 8.49
C GLY A 137 6.36 -7.71 9.64
N ALA A 138 5.05 -7.65 9.92
CA ALA A 138 4.42 -8.45 10.97
C ALA A 138 4.60 -9.96 10.73
N VAL A 139 4.46 -10.44 9.50
CA VAL A 139 4.68 -11.85 9.15
C VAL A 139 6.14 -12.26 9.39
N VAL A 140 7.11 -11.42 9.04
CA VAL A 140 8.53 -11.72 9.31
C VAL A 140 8.79 -11.81 10.82
N VAL A 141 8.20 -10.94 11.64
CA VAL A 141 8.29 -11.04 13.11
C VAL A 141 7.75 -12.39 13.59
N LEU A 142 6.57 -12.80 13.13
CA LEU A 142 5.95 -14.06 13.52
C LEU A 142 6.77 -15.29 13.10
N LEU A 143 7.41 -15.24 11.94
CA LEU A 143 8.19 -16.36 11.39
C LEU A 143 9.62 -16.48 11.94
N THR A 144 10.20 -15.38 12.42
CA THR A 144 11.61 -15.32 12.87
C THR A 144 11.77 -15.03 14.35
N GLY A 145 10.71 -14.54 15.02
CA GLY A 145 10.76 -14.05 16.40
C GLY A 145 11.54 -12.75 16.57
N THR A 146 11.99 -12.11 15.49
CA THR A 146 12.87 -10.94 15.57
C THR A 146 12.09 -9.62 15.62
N LEU A 147 12.21 -8.91 16.72
CA LEU A 147 11.44 -7.69 16.99
C LEU A 147 11.87 -6.49 16.13
N TYR A 148 13.11 -6.44 15.64
CA TYR A 148 13.59 -5.30 14.84
C TYR A 148 12.78 -5.10 13.54
N THR A 149 12.15 -6.15 13.03
CA THR A 149 11.30 -6.08 11.84
C THR A 149 9.93 -5.42 12.09
N LEU A 150 9.57 -5.17 13.37
CA LEU A 150 8.43 -4.30 13.74
C LEU A 150 8.59 -2.88 13.23
N GLY A 151 9.81 -2.44 12.91
CA GLY A 151 10.04 -1.11 12.31
C GLY A 151 9.20 -0.89 11.06
N ALA A 152 9.02 -1.91 10.21
CA ALA A 152 8.18 -1.82 9.01
C ALA A 152 6.69 -1.62 9.36
N VAL A 153 6.20 -2.27 10.43
CA VAL A 153 4.84 -2.10 10.94
C VAL A 153 4.64 -0.67 11.45
N VAL A 154 5.57 -0.17 12.26
CA VAL A 154 5.51 1.20 12.81
C VAL A 154 5.51 2.22 11.69
N VAL A 155 6.38 2.06 10.69
CA VAL A 155 6.43 2.95 9.51
C VAL A 155 5.10 2.90 8.76
N ALA A 156 4.55 1.71 8.50
CA ALA A 156 3.24 1.58 7.85
C ALA A 156 2.13 2.28 8.64
N THR A 157 2.09 2.12 9.97
CA THR A 157 1.13 2.83 10.83
C THR A 157 1.29 4.35 10.75
N VAL A 158 2.52 4.86 10.75
CA VAL A 158 2.79 6.30 10.59
C VAL A 158 2.33 6.79 9.21
N LEU A 159 2.60 6.05 8.14
CA LEU A 159 2.14 6.39 6.79
C LEU A 159 0.61 6.41 6.69
N LEU A 160 -0.08 5.47 7.35
CA LEU A 160 -1.54 5.44 7.43
C LEU A 160 -2.10 6.60 8.27
N MET A 161 -1.44 6.95 9.39
CA MET A 161 -1.81 8.16 10.15
C MET A 161 -1.65 9.43 9.31
N MET A 162 -0.59 9.51 8.49
CA MET A 162 -0.40 10.62 7.54
C MET A 162 -1.42 10.66 6.39
N LEU A 163 -2.11 9.54 6.13
CA LEU A 163 -3.18 9.47 5.14
C LEU A 163 -4.52 9.96 5.66
N MET A 164 -4.73 10.02 6.97
CA MET A 164 -5.98 10.56 7.52
C MET A 164 -6.18 11.99 7.00
N PRO A 165 -7.23 12.23 6.18
CA PRO A 165 -7.51 13.56 5.72
C PRO A 165 -8.04 14.34 6.92
N VAL A 166 -7.20 15.20 7.50
CA VAL A 166 -7.68 16.20 8.43
C VAL A 166 -8.64 17.08 7.64
N ARG A 167 -9.91 17.11 8.03
CA ARG A 167 -10.99 17.89 7.40
C ARG A 167 -10.55 19.31 7.00
N SER A 168 -9.64 19.89 7.78
CA SER A 168 -8.95 21.16 7.53
C SER A 168 -8.24 21.27 6.17
N ARG A 169 -7.66 20.18 5.64
CA ARG A 169 -7.01 20.20 4.31
C ARG A 169 -8.03 20.32 3.19
N MET A 170 -9.18 19.64 3.31
CA MET A 170 -10.25 19.75 2.32
C MET A 170 -10.87 21.16 2.37
N GLU A 171 -11.12 21.68 3.57
CA GLU A 171 -11.59 23.06 3.75
C GLU A 171 -10.60 24.10 3.19
N SER A 172 -9.30 23.92 3.38
CA SER A 172 -8.29 24.83 2.82
C SER A 172 -8.23 24.81 1.28
N MET A 173 -8.39 23.64 0.66
CA MET A 173 -8.43 23.52 -0.81
C MET A 173 -9.72 24.13 -1.38
N LEU A 174 -10.86 23.96 -0.71
CA LEU A 174 -12.12 24.60 -1.09
C LEU A 174 -12.00 26.12 -0.98
N ALA A 175 -11.44 26.62 0.12
CA ALA A 175 -11.21 28.05 0.32
C ALA A 175 -10.25 28.66 -0.73
N GLU A 176 -9.24 27.91 -1.18
CA GLU A 176 -8.33 28.36 -2.24
C GLU A 176 -9.02 28.40 -3.61
N VAL A 177 -9.91 27.44 -3.90
CA VAL A 177 -10.71 27.43 -5.13
C VAL A 177 -11.71 28.59 -5.16
N ASP A 178 -12.35 28.89 -4.03
CA ASP A 178 -13.30 30.01 -3.93
C ASP A 178 -12.62 31.38 -4.13
N ARG A 179 -11.36 31.54 -3.75
CA ARG A 179 -10.58 32.77 -3.99
C ARG A 179 -10.19 33.01 -5.45
N LEU A 180 -10.25 31.97 -6.30
CA LEU A 180 -9.90 32.06 -7.72
C LEU A 180 -11.11 32.33 -8.61
N ARG A 181 -12.31 32.44 -8.02
CA ARG A 181 -13.54 32.91 -8.67
C ARG A 181 -13.75 34.38 -8.41
#